data_AF-A0A7C6WZS2-F1
#
_entry.id   AF-A0A7C6WZS2-F1
#
_cell.length_a   1.000
_cell.length_b   1.000
_cell.length_c   1.000
_cell.angle_alpha   90.00
_cell.angle_beta   90.00
_cell.angle_gamma   90.00
#
_symmetry.space_group_name_H-M   'P 1'
#
loop_
_entity.id
_entity.type
_entity.pdbx_description
1 polymer ?
#
loop_
_entity_poly.entity_id
_entity_poly.type
_entity_poly.pdbx_seq_one_letter_code
_entity_poly.pdbx_strand_id
1 'polypeptide(L)'
;MTVVIVGAGKTGFQIAKMLAEARHNVVVIDSREEALREVCENLDVMTIHGNGASGKVLEDAALRNSDLFVAVTDSDKVNMVACMTAKRLGVKKTVARIRNPEYQGLSGSDLSTKQLGIDVIISPEEAVAYEVFKFLRAPAATEVEYFADGKAQMLGFKVQDNSPIAGMTVAEAAITSCTIGAILRDGEVLVPHGGTRILTGDDIFIIGKTGVPTEMGWLVGTREHAIRSVAILGGGRTGLLLAQYLEQHRKYIPVVRVIEHDEEVCHHLAKELRHALVIRGDGVKPDLFHDESIKSLDAFVALTGQDQTNLLAGFMAKHAGVQSVIIKLERDDYLPIASQMGIDATVIPR
;
A
#
# COMPACT_ATOMS: atom_id res chain seq x y z
N MET A 1 17.48 -18.64 -9.61
CA MET A 1 18.18 -18.09 -8.41
C MET A 1 17.82 -18.96 -7.21
N THR A 2 18.63 -18.90 -6.16
CA THR A 2 18.31 -19.53 -4.87
C THR A 2 17.84 -18.48 -3.88
N VAL A 3 16.63 -18.63 -3.36
CA VAL A 3 15.99 -17.70 -2.43
C VAL A 3 15.67 -18.42 -1.13
N VAL A 4 16.00 -17.80 0.00
CA VAL A 4 15.60 -18.30 1.32
C VAL A 4 14.65 -17.30 1.97
N ILE A 5 13.51 -17.81 2.45
CA ILE A 5 12.44 -17.05 3.07
C ILE A 5 12.31 -17.50 4.52
N VAL A 6 12.37 -16.55 5.45
CA VAL A 6 12.14 -16.78 6.87
C VAL A 6 10.78 -16.21 7.26
N GLY A 7 9.88 -17.09 7.67
CA GLY A 7 8.47 -16.83 7.96
C GLY A 7 7.58 -17.39 6.85
N ALA A 8 6.73 -18.35 7.21
CA ALA A 8 5.69 -18.97 6.37
C ALA A 8 4.28 -18.42 6.72
N GLY A 9 4.21 -17.20 7.25
CA GLY A 9 2.93 -16.47 7.34
C GLY A 9 2.39 -16.09 5.95
N LYS A 10 1.24 -15.42 5.90
CA LYS A 10 0.57 -14.99 4.65
C LYS A 10 1.55 -14.38 3.61
N THR A 11 2.32 -13.37 4.00
CA THR A 11 3.30 -12.71 3.12
C THR A 11 4.39 -13.66 2.64
N GLY A 12 4.95 -14.48 3.54
CA GLY A 12 5.99 -15.44 3.19
C GLY A 12 5.51 -16.52 2.23
N PHE A 13 4.29 -17.04 2.43
CA PHE A 13 3.65 -17.98 1.52
C PHE A 13 3.45 -17.39 0.12
N GLN A 14 2.94 -16.16 0.01
CA GLN A 14 2.73 -15.51 -1.30
C GLN A 14 4.06 -15.26 -2.03
N ILE A 15 5.09 -14.80 -1.32
CA ILE A 15 6.43 -14.63 -1.90
C ILE A 15 6.99 -15.97 -2.37
N ALA A 16 6.87 -17.03 -1.56
CA ALA A 16 7.32 -18.37 -1.93
C ALA A 16 6.59 -18.88 -3.17
N LYS A 17 5.27 -18.70 -3.24
CA LYS A 17 4.44 -19.09 -4.37
C LYS A 17 4.87 -18.40 -5.66
N MET A 18 4.98 -17.07 -5.65
CA MET A 18 5.38 -16.30 -6.83
C MET A 18 6.76 -16.70 -7.34
N LEU A 19 7.73 -16.93 -6.44
CA LEU A 19 9.08 -17.32 -6.82
C LEU A 19 9.16 -18.77 -7.31
N ALA A 20 8.37 -19.68 -6.74
CA ALA A 20 8.27 -21.06 -7.20
C ALA A 20 7.65 -21.13 -8.60
N GLU A 21 6.56 -20.39 -8.85
CA GLU A 21 5.93 -20.27 -10.17
C GLU A 21 6.90 -19.68 -11.22
N ALA A 22 7.74 -18.73 -10.80
CA ALA A 22 8.85 -18.19 -11.61
C ALA A 22 10.05 -19.15 -11.77
N ARG A 23 9.93 -20.41 -11.30
CA ARG A 23 10.94 -21.47 -11.37
C ARG A 23 12.26 -21.09 -10.68
N HIS A 24 12.18 -20.52 -9.48
CA HIS A 24 13.33 -20.32 -8.60
C HIS A 24 13.42 -21.41 -7.54
N ASN A 25 14.64 -21.66 -7.04
CA ASN A 25 14.85 -22.61 -5.95
C ASN A 25 14.54 -21.89 -4.64
N VAL A 26 13.44 -22.25 -4.00
CA VAL A 26 12.95 -21.59 -2.79
C VAL A 26 13.11 -22.51 -1.58
N VAL A 27 13.68 -21.97 -0.50
CA VAL A 27 13.70 -22.60 0.83
C VAL A 27 12.89 -21.74 1.79
N VAL A 28 11.94 -22.33 2.50
CA VAL A 28 11.09 -21.64 3.48
C VAL A 28 11.40 -22.15 4.89
N ILE A 29 11.62 -21.23 5.83
CA ILE A 29 11.94 -21.52 7.23
C ILE A 29 10.85 -20.93 8.12
N ASP A 30 10.24 -21.72 9.01
CA ASP A 30 9.32 -21.23 10.04
C ASP A 30 9.43 -22.11 11.29
N SER A 31 9.14 -21.54 12.46
CA SER A 31 9.11 -22.25 13.73
C SER A 31 7.79 -22.97 13.98
N ARG A 32 6.77 -22.76 13.15
CA ARG A 32 5.46 -23.40 13.24
C ARG A 32 5.34 -24.44 12.15
N GLU A 33 5.22 -25.70 12.57
CA GLU A 33 5.09 -26.83 11.67
C GLU A 33 3.82 -26.74 10.79
N GLU A 34 2.71 -26.26 11.35
CA GLU A 34 1.44 -26.08 10.63
C GLU A 34 1.58 -25.16 9.41
N ALA A 35 2.29 -24.04 9.55
CA ALA A 35 2.53 -23.10 8.46
C ALA A 35 3.43 -23.71 7.36
N LEU A 36 4.39 -24.56 7.74
CA LEU A 36 5.22 -25.28 6.77
C LEU A 36 4.46 -26.39 6.05
N ARG A 37 3.52 -27.05 6.71
CA ARG A 37 2.64 -28.04 6.06
C ARG A 37 1.82 -27.40 4.95
N GLU A 38 1.22 -26.24 5.23
CA GLU A 38 0.49 -25.47 4.22
C GLU A 38 1.37 -25.13 3.00
N VAL A 39 2.61 -24.70 3.23
CA VAL A 39 3.59 -24.45 2.17
C VAL A 39 3.91 -25.71 1.36
N CYS A 40 4.26 -26.82 2.02
CA CYS A 40 4.61 -28.09 1.35
C CYS A 40 3.46 -28.70 0.55
N GLU A 41 2.23 -28.60 1.05
CA GLU A 41 1.06 -29.18 0.38
C GLU A 41 0.70 -28.42 -0.90
N ASN A 42 1.01 -27.11 -0.96
CA ASN A 42 0.59 -26.24 -2.05
C ASN A 42 1.72 -25.84 -3.01
N LEU A 43 2.98 -25.88 -2.58
CA LEU A 43 4.12 -25.33 -3.29
C LEU A 43 5.27 -26.36 -3.42
N ASP A 44 5.90 -26.40 -4.59
CA ASP A 44 7.12 -27.20 -4.84
C ASP A 44 8.37 -26.46 -4.32
N VAL A 45 8.52 -26.43 -2.99
CA VAL A 45 9.61 -25.74 -2.30
C VAL A 45 10.18 -26.58 -1.16
N MET A 46 11.42 -26.31 -0.75
CA MET A 46 12.01 -26.95 0.42
C MET A 46 11.58 -26.23 1.70
N THR A 47 11.12 -26.96 2.72
CA THR A 47 10.81 -26.38 4.04
C THR A 47 11.78 -26.83 5.12
N ILE A 48 12.12 -25.93 6.03
CA ILE A 48 12.96 -26.22 7.21
C ILE A 48 12.24 -25.74 8.46
N HIS A 49 11.98 -26.66 9.37
CA HIS A 49 11.40 -26.33 10.67
C HIS A 49 12.48 -25.79 11.61
N GLY A 50 12.32 -24.56 12.06
CA GLY A 50 13.26 -23.95 12.99
C GLY A 50 13.07 -22.45 13.21
N ASN A 51 13.75 -21.91 14.21
CA ASN A 51 13.76 -20.47 14.46
C ASN A 51 14.67 -19.76 13.44
N GLY A 52 14.11 -18.81 12.71
CA GLY A 52 14.81 -17.99 11.73
C GLY A 52 15.97 -17.14 12.25
N ALA A 53 16.07 -16.92 13.56
CA ALA A 53 17.22 -16.27 14.20
C ALA A 53 18.34 -17.25 14.59
N SER A 54 18.15 -18.56 14.40
CA SER A 54 19.14 -19.59 14.75
C SER A 54 20.19 -19.74 13.65
N GLY A 55 21.44 -19.41 13.98
CA GLY A 55 22.57 -19.58 13.04
C GLY A 55 22.68 -21.01 12.50
N LYS A 56 22.42 -22.03 13.33
CA LYS A 56 22.43 -23.43 12.90
C LYS A 56 21.36 -23.71 11.85
N VAL A 57 20.13 -23.26 12.07
CA VAL A 57 19.02 -23.45 11.10
C VAL A 57 19.32 -22.75 9.79
N LEU A 58 19.92 -21.56 9.87
CA LEU A 58 20.34 -20.78 8.71
C LEU A 58 21.50 -21.44 7.96
N GLU A 59 22.44 -22.09 8.65
CA GLU A 59 23.50 -22.89 8.02
C GLU A 59 22.94 -24.15 7.35
N ASP A 60 22.03 -24.86 8.02
CA ASP A 60 21.34 -26.05 7.51
C ASP A 60 20.52 -25.73 6.24
N ALA A 61 20.06 -24.48 6.10
CA ALA A 61 19.35 -23.99 4.90
C ALA A 61 20.25 -23.74 3.68
N ALA A 62 21.53 -24.11 3.76
CA ALA A 62 22.51 -23.96 2.69
C ALA A 62 22.59 -22.52 2.15
N LEU A 63 22.55 -21.52 3.05
CA LEU A 63 22.58 -20.10 2.71
C LEU A 63 23.85 -19.64 1.99
N ARG A 64 24.91 -20.45 2.03
CA ARG A 64 26.17 -20.18 1.35
C ARG A 64 25.89 -20.08 -0.16
N ASN A 65 26.00 -18.85 -0.68
CA ASN A 65 25.74 -18.48 -2.07
C ASN A 65 24.27 -18.29 -2.48
N SER A 66 23.32 -18.16 -1.54
CA SER A 66 21.97 -17.72 -1.92
C SER A 66 21.99 -16.30 -2.52
N ASP A 67 21.18 -16.09 -3.54
CA ASP A 67 21.11 -14.80 -4.24
C ASP A 67 20.28 -13.79 -3.43
N LEU A 68 19.26 -14.27 -2.72
CA LEU A 68 18.30 -13.46 -2.01
C LEU A 68 17.88 -14.14 -0.70
N PHE A 69 17.83 -13.35 0.37
CA PHE A 69 17.28 -13.76 1.67
C PHE A 69 16.19 -12.79 2.09
N VAL A 70 15.03 -13.31 2.48
CA VAL A 70 13.84 -12.52 2.80
C VAL A 70 13.35 -12.91 4.18
N ALA A 71 13.38 -11.99 5.15
CA ALA A 71 12.88 -12.22 6.49
C ALA A 71 11.58 -11.44 6.74
N VAL A 72 10.47 -12.17 6.80
CA VAL A 72 9.10 -11.64 6.82
C VAL A 72 8.26 -12.24 7.95
N THR A 73 8.91 -12.57 9.07
CA THR A 73 8.20 -12.98 10.30
C THR A 73 7.45 -11.81 10.93
N ASP A 74 6.66 -12.10 11.94
CA ASP A 74 6.00 -11.11 12.79
C ASP A 74 6.96 -10.38 13.75
N SER A 75 8.21 -10.81 13.88
CA SER A 75 9.16 -10.17 14.78
C SER A 75 10.24 -9.41 14.04
N ASP A 76 10.22 -8.08 14.15
CA ASP A 76 11.28 -7.22 13.60
C ASP A 76 12.67 -7.67 14.10
N LYS A 77 12.77 -8.07 15.38
CA LYS A 77 14.01 -8.56 15.99
C LYS A 77 14.52 -9.84 15.31
N VAL A 78 13.62 -10.79 15.05
CA VAL A 78 13.97 -12.02 14.33
C VAL A 78 14.41 -11.68 12.91
N ASN A 79 13.67 -10.81 12.21
CA ASN A 79 13.99 -10.42 10.84
C ASN A 79 15.37 -9.74 10.74
N MET A 80 15.68 -8.84 11.67
CA MET A 80 16.98 -8.16 11.74
C MET A 80 18.13 -9.13 12.02
N VAL A 81 17.99 -10.01 13.02
CA VAL A 81 19.03 -11.00 13.38
C VAL A 81 19.24 -12.03 12.28
N ALA A 82 18.15 -12.46 11.63
CA ALA A 82 18.19 -13.40 10.52
C ALA A 82 18.96 -12.80 9.33
N CYS A 83 18.63 -11.57 8.91
CA CYS A 83 19.35 -10.88 7.83
C CYS A 83 20.83 -10.63 8.17
N MET A 84 21.14 -10.21 9.39
CA MET A 84 22.52 -10.02 9.84
C MET A 84 23.33 -11.32 9.74
N THR A 85 22.75 -12.44 10.18
CA THR A 85 23.38 -13.76 10.09
C THR A 85 23.54 -14.20 8.64
N ALA A 86 22.49 -14.05 7.82
CA ALA A 86 22.51 -14.39 6.40
C ALA A 86 23.59 -13.60 5.63
N LYS A 87 23.74 -12.30 5.91
CA LYS A 87 24.77 -11.47 5.29
C LYS A 87 26.19 -11.96 5.64
N ARG A 88 26.42 -12.34 6.91
CA ARG A 88 27.71 -12.93 7.35
C ARG A 88 28.00 -14.29 6.71
N LEU A 89 26.96 -15.06 6.38
CA LEU A 89 27.06 -16.34 5.67
C LEU A 89 27.25 -16.18 4.14
N GLY A 90 27.30 -14.95 3.64
CA GLY A 90 27.65 -14.65 2.24
C GLY A 90 26.46 -14.49 1.30
N VAL A 91 25.24 -14.30 1.81
CA VAL A 91 24.08 -13.97 0.97
C VAL A 91 24.31 -12.64 0.26
N LYS A 92 24.01 -12.59 -1.05
CA LYS A 92 24.23 -11.40 -1.88
C LYS A 92 23.31 -10.24 -1.46
N LYS A 93 22.01 -10.49 -1.37
CA LYS A 93 20.99 -9.50 -1.05
C LYS A 93 20.04 -9.95 0.06
N THR A 94 19.81 -9.10 1.04
CA THR A 94 18.89 -9.36 2.17
C THR A 94 17.74 -8.36 2.19
N VAL A 95 16.56 -8.84 2.54
CA VAL A 95 15.33 -8.06 2.64
C VAL A 95 14.69 -8.36 4.00
N ALA A 96 14.41 -7.32 4.78
CA ALA A 96 13.76 -7.48 6.08
C ALA A 96 12.43 -6.73 6.13
N ARG A 97 11.38 -7.40 6.61
CA ARG A 97 10.17 -6.73 7.06
C ARG A 97 10.43 -6.07 8.42
N ILE A 98 10.31 -4.75 8.48
CA ILE A 98 10.48 -3.97 9.72
C ILE A 98 9.29 -3.03 9.88
N ARG A 99 8.57 -3.17 10.99
CA ARG A 99 7.35 -2.42 11.29
C ARG A 99 7.58 -1.27 12.27
N ASN A 100 8.57 -1.37 13.15
CA ASN A 100 8.91 -0.30 14.09
C ASN A 100 9.78 0.77 13.40
N PRO A 101 9.30 2.02 13.29
CA PRO A 101 10.07 3.12 12.70
C PRO A 101 11.44 3.35 13.37
N GLU A 102 11.58 3.07 14.67
CA GLU A 102 12.85 3.20 15.39
C GLU A 102 13.96 2.32 14.78
N TYR A 103 13.59 1.21 14.13
CA TYR A 103 14.51 0.29 13.49
C TYR A 103 14.75 0.60 11.99
N GLN A 104 13.87 1.39 11.37
CA GLN A 104 13.92 1.70 9.93
C GLN A 104 15.07 2.66 9.56
N GLY A 105 15.70 3.29 10.56
CA GLY A 105 16.87 4.15 10.37
C GLY A 105 17.80 4.29 11.57
N LEU A 106 17.67 3.45 12.61
CA LEU A 106 18.45 3.47 13.87
C LEU A 106 18.87 4.89 14.30
N SER A 107 17.84 5.73 14.42
CA SER A 107 17.86 7.19 14.54
C SER A 107 19.06 7.75 15.31
N GLY A 108 20.11 8.17 14.59
CA GLY A 108 21.16 9.06 15.10
C GLY A 108 22.50 8.45 15.52
N SER A 109 22.77 7.15 15.29
CA SER A 109 24.07 6.53 15.59
C SER A 109 24.78 6.01 14.34
N ASP A 110 26.10 5.83 14.38
CA ASP A 110 26.97 5.33 13.29
C ASP A 110 26.55 3.97 12.67
N LEU A 111 25.50 3.34 13.22
CA LEU A 111 24.91 2.08 12.79
C LEU A 111 23.85 2.31 11.71
N SER A 112 24.21 2.02 10.47
CA SER A 112 23.24 1.93 9.37
C SER A 112 22.64 0.53 9.26
N THR A 113 21.43 0.43 8.71
CA THR A 113 20.77 -0.85 8.37
C THR A 113 21.64 -1.72 7.45
N LYS A 114 22.45 -1.08 6.60
CA LYS A 114 23.51 -1.74 5.81
C LYS A 114 24.60 -2.39 6.67
N GLN A 115 25.03 -1.78 7.78
CA GLN A 115 25.99 -2.38 8.70
C GLN A 115 25.40 -3.58 9.45
N LEU A 116 24.08 -3.61 9.67
CA LEU A 116 23.37 -4.80 10.14
C LEU A 116 23.17 -5.85 9.05
N GLY A 117 23.65 -5.62 7.83
CA GLY A 117 23.52 -6.54 6.72
C GLY A 117 22.11 -6.64 6.17
N ILE A 118 21.31 -5.56 6.29
CA ILE A 118 19.96 -5.44 5.70
C ILE A 118 20.07 -4.52 4.48
N ASP A 119 19.92 -5.07 3.28
CA ASP A 119 20.05 -4.29 2.04
C ASP A 119 18.76 -3.55 1.68
N VAL A 120 17.60 -4.14 1.99
CA VAL A 120 16.27 -3.57 1.71
C VAL A 120 15.38 -3.75 2.94
N ILE A 121 14.68 -2.69 3.31
CA ILE A 121 13.63 -2.73 4.33
C ILE A 121 12.28 -2.63 3.64
N ILE A 122 11.33 -3.46 4.09
CA ILE A 122 9.93 -3.36 3.72
C ILE A 122 9.13 -3.04 4.97
N SER A 123 8.41 -1.93 4.95
CA SER A 123 7.42 -1.59 5.97
C SER A 123 6.02 -1.63 5.35
N PRO A 124 5.21 -2.65 5.66
CA PRO A 124 3.84 -2.73 5.16
C PRO A 124 3.00 -1.53 5.59
N GLU A 125 3.21 -1.03 6.82
CA GLU A 125 2.48 0.11 7.34
C GLU A 125 2.81 1.41 6.59
N GLU A 126 4.09 1.64 6.24
CA GLU A 126 4.47 2.76 5.37
C GLU A 126 3.94 2.58 3.95
N ALA A 127 3.99 1.37 3.41
CA ALA A 127 3.46 1.07 2.08
C ALA A 127 1.97 1.40 2.00
N VAL A 128 1.16 0.95 2.96
CA VAL A 128 -0.28 1.27 3.02
C VAL A 128 -0.51 2.77 3.19
N ALA A 129 0.23 3.43 4.09
CA ALA A 129 0.09 4.87 4.29
C ALA A 129 0.45 5.65 3.01
N TYR A 130 1.48 5.21 2.29
CA TYR A 130 1.89 5.81 1.02
C TYR A 130 0.85 5.56 -0.07
N GLU A 131 0.32 4.34 -0.22
CA GLU A 131 -0.78 4.02 -1.15
C GLU A 131 -1.98 4.94 -0.93
N VAL A 132 -2.44 5.09 0.31
CA VAL A 132 -3.53 6.03 0.62
C VAL A 132 -3.16 7.46 0.25
N PHE A 133 -1.94 7.89 0.55
CA PHE A 133 -1.48 9.22 0.16
C PHE A 133 -1.50 9.43 -1.35
N LYS A 134 -1.16 8.41 -2.16
CA LYS A 134 -1.25 8.47 -3.62
C LYS A 134 -2.70 8.72 -4.08
N PHE A 135 -3.66 7.98 -3.54
CA PHE A 135 -5.09 8.17 -3.83
C PHE A 135 -5.59 9.56 -3.42
N LEU A 136 -5.21 10.04 -2.24
CA LEU A 136 -5.61 11.39 -1.79
C LEU A 136 -5.05 12.51 -2.69
N ARG A 137 -3.92 12.28 -3.35
CA ARG A 137 -3.30 13.23 -4.30
C ARG A 137 -3.94 13.21 -5.68
N ALA A 138 -4.58 12.11 -6.05
CA ALA A 138 -5.23 11.91 -7.34
C ALA A 138 -6.58 11.19 -7.17
N PRO A 139 -7.59 11.84 -6.58
CA PRO A 139 -8.85 11.20 -6.19
C PRO A 139 -9.69 10.67 -7.37
N ALA A 140 -9.45 11.20 -8.57
CA ALA A 140 -10.12 10.74 -9.78
C ALA A 140 -9.44 9.51 -10.42
N ALA A 141 -8.25 9.15 -9.96
CA ALA A 141 -7.49 8.05 -10.53
C ALA A 141 -7.91 6.72 -9.90
N THR A 142 -8.13 5.71 -10.75
CA THR A 142 -8.35 4.33 -10.30
C THR A 142 -7.04 3.67 -9.87
N GLU A 143 -5.91 4.14 -10.41
CA GLU A 143 -4.59 3.62 -10.09
C GLU A 143 -3.54 4.73 -10.15
N VAL A 144 -2.54 4.69 -9.27
CA VAL A 144 -1.48 5.70 -9.19
C VAL A 144 -0.13 5.02 -8.97
N GLU A 145 0.77 5.13 -9.94
CA GLU A 145 2.11 4.57 -9.82
C GLU A 145 3.19 5.61 -10.11
N TYR A 146 4.30 5.51 -9.37
CA TYR A 146 5.46 6.37 -9.53
C TYR A 146 6.66 5.57 -10.01
N PHE A 147 7.32 6.07 -11.04
CA PHE A 147 8.51 5.44 -11.63
C PHE A 147 9.71 6.39 -11.56
N ALA A 148 10.91 5.80 -11.72
CA ALA A 148 12.17 6.54 -11.76
C ALA A 148 12.35 7.49 -10.56
N ASP A 149 12.23 6.96 -9.34
CA ASP A 149 12.32 7.71 -8.09
C ASP A 149 11.36 8.92 -8.04
N GLY A 150 10.13 8.70 -8.52
CA GLY A 150 9.08 9.73 -8.52
C GLY A 150 9.21 10.79 -9.60
N LYS A 151 10.06 10.59 -10.62
CA LYS A 151 10.19 11.52 -11.76
C LYS A 151 9.14 11.30 -12.85
N ALA A 152 8.63 10.08 -12.96
CA ALA A 152 7.54 9.72 -13.84
C ALA A 152 6.36 9.19 -13.03
N GLN A 153 5.16 9.37 -13.56
CA GLN A 153 3.91 8.99 -12.93
C GLN A 153 3.01 8.33 -13.97
N MET A 154 2.33 7.26 -13.57
CA MET A 154 1.22 6.66 -14.29
C MET A 154 -0.06 6.87 -13.49
N LEU A 155 -1.12 7.28 -14.16
CA LEU A 155 -2.47 7.33 -13.61
C LEU A 155 -3.40 6.45 -14.44
N GLY A 156 -4.14 5.59 -13.76
CA GLY A 156 -5.29 4.88 -14.32
C GLY A 156 -6.55 5.74 -14.17
N PHE A 157 -7.37 5.79 -15.22
CA PHE A 157 -8.63 6.51 -15.21
C PHE A 157 -9.72 5.71 -15.90
N LYS A 158 -10.93 5.74 -15.35
CA LYS A 158 -12.10 5.16 -15.99
C LYS A 158 -12.78 6.18 -16.90
N VAL A 159 -12.94 5.85 -18.18
CA VAL A 159 -13.60 6.71 -19.17
C VAL A 159 -15.11 6.74 -18.91
N GLN A 160 -15.62 7.90 -18.48
CA GLN A 160 -17.04 8.10 -18.23
C GLN A 160 -17.82 8.46 -19.51
N ASP A 161 -19.15 8.33 -19.48
CA ASP A 161 -20.04 8.66 -20.61
C ASP A 161 -19.91 10.11 -21.10
N ASN A 162 -19.60 11.03 -20.19
CA ASN A 162 -19.41 12.45 -20.46
C ASN A 162 -17.95 12.81 -20.80
N SER A 163 -17.07 11.82 -20.98
CA SER A 163 -15.65 12.05 -21.24
C SER A 163 -15.44 12.72 -22.60
N PRO A 164 -14.66 13.82 -22.66
CA PRO A 164 -14.30 14.48 -23.91
C PRO A 164 -13.60 13.57 -24.94
N ILE A 165 -12.92 12.51 -24.51
CA ILE A 165 -12.17 11.60 -25.38
C ILE A 165 -12.93 10.32 -25.72
N ALA A 166 -14.14 10.12 -25.17
CA ALA A 166 -14.96 8.96 -25.48
C ALA A 166 -15.35 8.95 -26.97
N GLY A 167 -15.11 7.80 -27.63
CA GLY A 167 -15.36 7.58 -29.06
C GLY A 167 -14.24 8.08 -29.98
N MET A 168 -13.29 8.88 -29.47
CA MET A 168 -12.11 9.34 -30.22
C MET A 168 -11.08 8.23 -30.35
N THR A 169 -10.27 8.31 -31.39
CA THR A 169 -9.01 7.56 -31.47
C THR A 169 -7.92 8.21 -30.62
N VAL A 170 -6.91 7.45 -30.23
CA VAL A 170 -5.75 7.96 -29.47
C VAL A 170 -5.07 9.13 -30.19
N ALA A 171 -5.00 9.09 -31.52
CA ALA A 171 -4.46 10.19 -32.32
C ALA A 171 -5.37 11.44 -32.29
N GLU A 172 -6.69 11.26 -32.37
CA GLU A 172 -7.67 12.36 -32.30
C GLU A 172 -7.71 13.02 -30.91
N ALA A 173 -7.50 12.24 -29.85
CA ALA A 173 -7.44 12.75 -28.48
C ALA A 173 -6.28 13.74 -28.25
N ALA A 174 -5.25 13.72 -29.13
CA ALA A 174 -4.17 14.70 -29.19
C ALA A 174 -3.47 14.97 -27.84
N ILE A 175 -3.26 13.93 -27.03
CA ILE A 175 -2.56 14.03 -25.76
C ILE A 175 -1.05 14.18 -26.03
N THR A 176 -0.52 15.39 -25.83
CA THR A 176 0.87 15.74 -26.20
C THR A 176 1.86 15.74 -25.03
N SER A 177 1.38 15.95 -23.81
CA SER A 177 2.20 16.05 -22.59
C SER A 177 2.35 14.71 -21.85
N CYS A 178 1.57 13.71 -22.25
CA CYS A 178 1.55 12.37 -21.70
C CYS A 178 1.43 11.33 -22.83
N THR A 179 1.46 10.06 -22.47
CA THR A 179 1.23 8.94 -23.39
C THR A 179 0.22 7.99 -22.78
N ILE A 180 -0.79 7.56 -23.55
CA ILE A 180 -1.62 6.43 -23.15
C ILE A 180 -0.78 5.17 -23.34
N GLY A 181 -0.35 4.56 -22.24
CA GLY A 181 0.52 3.38 -22.25
C GLY A 181 -0.25 2.08 -22.44
N ALA A 182 -1.47 2.02 -21.90
CA ALA A 182 -2.35 0.86 -21.98
C ALA A 182 -3.82 1.26 -21.89
N ILE A 183 -4.69 0.41 -22.45
CA ILE A 183 -6.14 0.46 -22.25
C ILE A 183 -6.57 -0.92 -21.75
N LEU A 184 -7.19 -1.01 -20.59
CA LEU A 184 -7.83 -2.22 -20.10
C LEU A 184 -9.31 -2.16 -20.48
N ARG A 185 -9.75 -3.15 -21.26
CA ARG A 185 -11.14 -3.29 -21.72
C ARG A 185 -11.60 -4.71 -21.49
N ASP A 186 -12.70 -4.88 -20.77
CA ASP A 186 -13.29 -6.19 -20.46
C ASP A 186 -12.29 -7.20 -19.86
N GLY A 187 -11.32 -6.70 -19.09
CA GLY A 187 -10.28 -7.51 -18.45
C GLY A 187 -9.05 -7.81 -19.33
N GLU A 188 -9.04 -7.36 -20.59
CA GLU A 188 -7.91 -7.52 -21.51
C GLU A 188 -7.10 -6.23 -21.66
N VAL A 189 -5.78 -6.37 -21.61
CA VAL A 189 -4.85 -5.23 -21.79
C VAL A 189 -4.55 -5.05 -23.27
N LEU A 190 -4.90 -3.88 -23.79
CA LEU A 190 -4.62 -3.42 -25.14
C LEU A 190 -3.43 -2.45 -25.13
N VAL A 191 -2.45 -2.68 -26.00
CA VAL A 191 -1.38 -1.71 -26.27
C VAL A 191 -1.89 -0.73 -27.34
N PRO A 192 -2.16 0.54 -27.00
CA PRO A 192 -2.80 1.47 -27.91
C PRO A 192 -1.82 1.94 -29.01
N HIS A 193 -2.38 2.18 -30.20
CA HIS A 193 -1.75 2.88 -31.31
C HIS A 193 -2.64 4.06 -31.73
N GLY A 194 -2.16 4.92 -32.64
CA GLY A 194 -2.90 6.14 -33.04
C GLY A 194 -4.35 5.89 -33.48
N GLY A 195 -4.63 4.79 -34.18
CA GLY A 195 -6.00 4.41 -34.60
C GLY A 195 -6.85 3.67 -33.55
N THR A 196 -6.34 3.39 -32.35
CA THR A 196 -7.10 2.69 -31.30
C THR A 196 -8.20 3.61 -30.80
N ARG A 197 -9.46 3.16 -30.82
CA ARG A 197 -10.59 3.93 -30.29
C ARG A 197 -10.71 3.75 -28.78
N ILE A 198 -10.89 4.87 -28.09
CA ILE A 198 -11.19 4.96 -26.66
C ILE A 198 -12.71 4.89 -26.51
N LEU A 199 -13.20 4.00 -25.65
CA LEU A 199 -14.63 3.77 -25.43
C LEU A 199 -14.99 4.08 -23.97
N THR A 200 -16.26 4.43 -23.74
CA THR A 200 -16.81 4.48 -22.39
C THR A 200 -16.59 3.14 -21.68
N GLY A 201 -16.16 3.20 -20.42
CA GLY A 201 -15.94 2.03 -19.59
C GLY A 201 -14.51 1.49 -19.66
N ASP A 202 -13.71 1.95 -20.63
CA ASP A 202 -12.27 1.67 -20.67
C ASP A 202 -11.58 2.21 -19.40
N ASP A 203 -10.63 1.43 -18.89
CA ASP A 203 -9.64 1.92 -17.93
C ASP A 203 -8.36 2.29 -18.71
N ILE A 204 -8.10 3.58 -18.85
CA ILE A 204 -6.94 4.10 -19.59
C ILE A 204 -5.79 4.41 -18.64
N PHE A 205 -4.58 4.05 -19.03
CA PHE A 205 -3.36 4.29 -18.24
C PHE A 205 -2.50 5.35 -18.92
N ILE A 206 -2.42 6.52 -18.30
CA ILE A 206 -1.70 7.69 -18.81
C ILE A 206 -0.37 7.82 -18.09
N ILE A 207 0.73 7.87 -18.83
CA ILE A 207 2.10 7.97 -18.31
C ILE A 207 2.70 9.32 -18.71
N GLY A 208 3.37 9.99 -17.77
CA GLY A 208 4.04 11.25 -18.02
C GLY A 208 5.00 11.67 -16.91
N LYS A 209 5.51 12.90 -16.99
CA LYS A 209 6.28 13.51 -15.90
C LYS A 209 5.37 13.74 -14.70
N THR A 210 5.85 13.46 -13.49
CA THR A 210 5.05 13.60 -12.26
C THR A 210 4.34 14.95 -12.15
N GLY A 211 3.03 14.90 -11.87
CA GLY A 211 2.13 16.05 -11.81
C GLY A 211 1.37 16.31 -13.11
N VAL A 212 1.94 16.00 -14.27
CA VAL A 212 1.31 16.26 -15.58
C VAL A 212 0.09 15.36 -15.81
N PRO A 213 0.13 14.03 -15.57
CA PRO A 213 -1.07 13.19 -15.67
C PRO A 213 -2.19 13.65 -14.73
N THR A 214 -1.85 14.22 -13.56
CA THR A 214 -2.84 14.70 -12.59
C THR A 214 -3.66 15.87 -13.14
N GLU A 215 -3.08 16.72 -14.01
CA GLU A 215 -3.79 17.83 -14.67
C GLU A 215 -4.68 17.38 -15.83
N MET A 216 -4.70 16.08 -16.14
CA MET A 216 -5.40 15.49 -17.29
C MET A 216 -6.65 14.71 -16.88
N GLY A 217 -7.03 14.70 -15.59
CA GLY A 217 -8.23 14.00 -15.11
C GLY A 217 -9.52 14.48 -15.79
N TRP A 218 -9.58 15.75 -16.17
CA TRP A 218 -10.71 16.31 -16.92
C TRP A 218 -10.96 15.60 -18.27
N LEU A 219 -9.94 15.00 -18.90
CA LEU A 219 -10.10 14.30 -20.17
C LEU A 219 -11.01 13.07 -20.06
N VAL A 220 -11.11 12.45 -18.89
CA VAL A 220 -11.97 11.28 -18.66
C VAL A 220 -13.34 11.63 -18.09
N GLY A 221 -13.70 12.93 -18.07
CA GLY A 221 -15.00 13.39 -17.58
C GLY A 221 -15.07 13.60 -16.06
N THR A 222 -13.93 13.54 -15.36
CA THR A 222 -13.88 13.81 -13.92
C THR A 222 -13.72 15.30 -13.64
N ARG A 223 -14.61 15.86 -12.81
CA ARG A 223 -14.39 17.19 -12.22
C ARG A 223 -13.43 17.00 -11.05
N GLU A 224 -12.18 17.41 -11.21
CA GLU A 224 -11.18 17.33 -10.15
C GLU A 224 -11.58 18.22 -8.96
N HIS A 225 -12.11 17.61 -7.90
CA HIS A 225 -12.10 18.23 -6.57
C HIS A 225 -10.80 17.84 -5.88
N ALA A 226 -9.86 18.79 -5.83
CA ALA A 226 -8.64 18.64 -5.07
C ALA A 226 -8.99 18.44 -3.59
N ILE A 227 -8.59 17.32 -3.01
CA ILE A 227 -8.75 17.06 -1.58
C ILE A 227 -7.89 18.07 -0.83
N ARG A 228 -8.52 18.91 0.01
CA ARG A 228 -7.87 19.89 0.88
C ARG A 228 -8.00 19.51 2.35
N SER A 229 -8.92 18.61 2.66
CA SER A 229 -9.27 18.24 4.01
C SER A 229 -9.58 16.74 4.14
N VAL A 230 -8.98 16.11 5.15
CA VAL A 230 -9.01 14.66 5.37
C VAL A 230 -9.30 14.34 6.84
N ALA A 231 -10.21 13.39 7.07
CA ALA A 231 -10.32 12.66 8.34
C ALA A 231 -9.69 11.27 8.20
N ILE A 232 -8.88 10.89 9.18
CA ILE A 232 -8.26 9.57 9.30
C ILE A 232 -8.87 8.89 10.53
N LEU A 233 -9.62 7.83 10.33
CA LEU A 233 -10.10 6.97 11.41
C LEU A 233 -9.06 5.87 11.70
N GLY A 234 -8.60 5.82 12.94
CA GLY A 234 -7.59 4.88 13.42
C GLY A 234 -6.22 5.53 13.55
N GLY A 235 -5.77 5.65 14.79
CA GLY A 235 -4.51 6.23 15.23
C GLY A 235 -3.35 5.26 15.37
N GLY A 236 -3.50 4.03 14.86
CA GLY A 236 -2.42 3.05 14.82
C GLY A 236 -1.26 3.49 13.92
N ARG A 237 -0.26 2.62 13.75
CA ARG A 237 0.97 2.93 12.98
C ARG A 237 0.70 3.50 11.59
N THR A 238 -0.19 2.86 10.81
CA THR A 238 -0.54 3.34 9.46
C THR A 238 -1.20 4.72 9.49
N GLY A 239 -2.10 4.98 10.45
CA GLY A 239 -2.77 6.27 10.59
C GLY A 239 -1.82 7.38 10.98
N LEU A 240 -0.90 7.11 11.91
CA LEU A 240 0.17 8.03 12.29
C LEU A 240 1.10 8.34 11.12
N LEU A 241 1.57 7.31 10.40
CA LEU A 241 2.44 7.47 9.23
C LEU A 241 1.76 8.29 8.12
N LEU A 242 0.49 8.00 7.82
CA LEU A 242 -0.28 8.79 6.86
C LEU A 242 -0.41 10.25 7.31
N ALA A 243 -0.76 10.49 8.57
CA ALA A 243 -0.87 11.84 9.10
C ALA A 243 0.46 12.60 8.99
N GLN A 244 1.59 11.95 9.30
CA GLN A 244 2.93 12.54 9.14
C GLN A 244 3.26 12.84 7.66
N TYR A 245 2.95 11.93 6.73
CA TYR A 245 3.11 12.22 5.30
C TYR A 245 2.28 13.42 4.85
N LEU A 246 1.05 13.55 5.33
CA LEU A 246 0.19 14.69 5.03
C LEU A 246 0.73 15.99 5.64
N GLU A 247 1.28 15.97 6.86
CA GLU A 247 1.91 17.14 7.47
C GLU A 247 3.12 17.64 6.66
N GLN A 248 3.95 16.72 6.16
CA GLN A 248 5.08 17.07 5.28
C GLN A 248 4.62 17.67 3.94
N HIS A 249 3.39 17.35 3.51
CA HIS A 249 2.80 17.77 2.24
C HIS A 249 1.61 18.73 2.41
N ARG A 250 1.57 19.48 3.53
CA ARG A 250 0.47 20.37 3.93
C ARG A 250 0.08 21.43 2.90
N LYS A 251 0.96 21.76 1.95
CA LYS A 251 0.65 22.63 0.81
C LYS A 251 -0.55 22.11 0.00
N TYR A 252 -0.72 20.80 -0.07
CA TYR A 252 -1.76 20.15 -0.86
C TYR A 252 -2.99 19.83 -0.02
N ILE A 253 -2.81 19.21 1.15
CA ILE A 253 -3.89 18.80 2.05
C ILE A 253 -3.68 19.49 3.41
N PRO A 254 -4.13 20.74 3.57
CA PRO A 254 -3.82 21.54 4.75
C PRO A 254 -4.56 21.12 6.03
N VAL A 255 -5.72 20.47 5.91
CA VAL A 255 -6.56 20.13 7.06
C VAL A 255 -6.55 18.62 7.26
N VAL A 256 -5.95 18.18 8.36
CA VAL A 256 -5.89 16.75 8.74
C VAL A 256 -6.49 16.58 10.13
N ARG A 257 -7.43 15.65 10.24
CA ARG A 257 -8.04 15.24 11.50
C ARG A 257 -7.79 13.76 11.70
N VAL A 258 -7.34 13.36 12.89
CA VAL A 258 -7.15 11.95 13.25
C VAL A 258 -8.15 11.60 14.33
N ILE A 259 -8.97 10.58 14.09
CA ILE A 259 -10.03 10.12 14.98
C ILE A 259 -9.57 8.80 15.58
N GLU A 260 -9.47 8.75 16.90
CA GLU A 260 -9.05 7.58 17.65
C GLU A 260 -9.88 7.44 18.93
N HIS A 261 -10.29 6.21 19.27
CA HIS A 261 -11.15 5.95 20.42
C HIS A 261 -10.35 5.77 21.71
N ASP A 262 -9.14 5.20 21.58
CA ASP A 262 -8.24 4.94 22.69
C ASP A 262 -7.56 6.24 23.17
N GLU A 263 -7.66 6.48 24.47
CA GLU A 263 -7.17 7.71 25.08
C GLU A 263 -5.64 7.77 25.11
N GLU A 264 -4.94 6.66 25.36
CA GLU A 264 -3.49 6.63 25.39
C GLU A 264 -2.91 6.86 23.99
N VAL A 265 -3.53 6.25 22.97
CA VAL A 265 -3.16 6.47 21.57
C VAL A 265 -3.40 7.92 21.16
N CYS A 266 -4.52 8.53 21.55
CA CYS A 266 -4.78 9.96 21.31
C CYS A 266 -3.67 10.84 21.89
N HIS A 267 -3.25 10.58 23.13
CA HIS A 267 -2.17 11.34 23.78
C HIS A 267 -0.83 11.14 23.08
N HIS A 268 -0.54 9.93 22.59
CA HIS A 268 0.67 9.67 21.81
C HIS A 268 0.65 10.42 20.48
N LEU A 269 -0.44 10.32 19.71
CA LEU A 269 -0.60 11.06 18.45
C LEU A 269 -0.45 12.57 18.64
N ALA A 270 -1.04 13.13 19.70
CA ALA A 270 -0.95 14.57 19.98
C ALA A 270 0.47 15.04 20.31
N LYS A 271 1.38 14.13 20.72
CA LYS A 271 2.81 14.44 20.92
C LYS A 271 3.60 14.35 19.60
N GLU A 272 3.27 13.39 18.75
CA GLU A 272 4.00 13.12 17.50
C GLU A 272 3.58 14.08 16.36
N LEU A 273 2.30 14.45 16.30
CA LEU A 273 1.71 15.28 15.24
C LEU A 273 1.73 16.76 15.64
N ARG A 274 2.16 17.63 14.73
CA ARG A 274 2.32 19.07 15.00
C ARG A 274 1.21 19.94 14.44
N HIS A 275 0.50 19.44 13.44
CA HIS A 275 -0.46 20.19 12.64
C HIS A 275 -1.81 19.49 12.49
N ALA A 276 -1.87 18.16 12.62
CA ALA A 276 -3.12 17.43 12.63
C ALA A 276 -3.89 17.62 13.94
N LEU A 277 -5.22 17.72 13.85
CA LEU A 277 -6.11 17.73 15.01
C LEU A 277 -6.43 16.29 15.42
N VAL A 278 -6.10 15.91 16.65
CA VAL A 278 -6.46 14.61 17.22
C VAL A 278 -7.82 14.73 17.92
N ILE A 279 -8.77 13.88 17.56
CA ILE A 279 -10.13 13.85 18.07
C ILE A 279 -10.38 12.48 18.70
N ARG A 280 -10.83 12.48 19.96
CA ARG A 280 -11.28 11.24 20.58
C ARG A 280 -12.66 10.87 20.07
N GLY A 281 -12.78 9.76 19.33
CA GLY A 281 -14.04 9.36 18.70
C GLY A 281 -14.05 7.90 18.28
N ASP A 282 -15.24 7.32 18.19
CA ASP A 282 -15.45 5.93 17.80
C ASP A 282 -16.10 5.86 16.42
N GLY A 283 -15.39 5.24 15.47
CA GLY A 283 -15.80 5.12 14.07
C GLY A 283 -17.05 4.29 13.81
N VAL A 284 -17.54 3.54 14.81
CA VAL A 284 -18.77 2.75 14.72
C VAL A 284 -20.00 3.56 15.13
N LYS A 285 -19.81 4.69 15.83
CA LYS A 285 -20.93 5.48 16.35
C LYS A 285 -21.48 6.44 15.30
N PRO A 286 -22.81 6.44 15.04
CA PRO A 286 -23.44 7.37 14.10
C PRO A 286 -23.21 8.84 14.42
N ASP A 287 -23.18 9.19 15.71
CA ASP A 287 -22.98 10.57 16.17
C ASP A 287 -21.71 11.21 15.61
N LEU A 288 -20.66 10.42 15.39
CA LEU A 288 -19.41 10.88 14.80
C LEU A 288 -19.66 11.49 13.41
N PHE A 289 -20.49 10.86 12.58
CA PHE A 289 -20.78 11.30 11.21
C PHE A 289 -21.90 12.33 11.13
N HIS A 290 -22.60 12.57 12.24
CA HIS A 290 -23.54 13.68 12.34
C HIS A 290 -22.84 15.02 12.58
N ASP A 291 -21.61 14.99 13.11
CA ASP A 291 -20.75 16.15 13.35
C ASP A 291 -20.38 16.89 12.04
N GLU A 292 -20.63 18.20 11.99
CA GLU A 292 -20.32 19.04 10.83
C GLU A 292 -18.82 19.10 10.53
N SER A 293 -17.96 18.85 11.53
CA SER A 293 -16.51 18.78 11.35
C SER A 293 -16.04 17.59 10.50
N ILE A 294 -16.90 16.58 10.29
CA ILE A 294 -16.63 15.45 9.42
C ILE A 294 -17.35 15.59 8.08
N LYS A 295 -18.61 16.03 8.08
CA LYS A 295 -19.39 16.22 6.84
C LYS A 295 -18.77 17.24 5.88
N SER A 296 -18.07 18.23 6.40
CA SER A 296 -17.42 19.28 5.62
C SER A 296 -16.08 18.86 5.01
N LEU A 297 -15.61 17.64 5.27
CA LEU A 297 -14.33 17.15 4.77
C LEU A 297 -14.45 16.60 3.35
N ASP A 298 -13.40 16.81 2.55
CA ASP A 298 -13.34 16.32 1.17
C ASP A 298 -13.14 14.79 1.14
N ALA A 299 -12.39 14.27 2.12
CA ALA A 299 -12.06 12.86 2.17
C ALA A 299 -12.09 12.25 3.58
N PHE A 300 -12.42 10.96 3.63
CA PHE A 300 -12.43 10.13 4.83
C PHE A 300 -11.63 8.84 4.58
N VAL A 301 -10.72 8.52 5.49
CA VAL A 301 -9.85 7.35 5.39
C VAL A 301 -10.04 6.47 6.62
N ALA A 302 -10.43 5.20 6.46
CA ALA A 302 -10.52 4.25 7.56
C ALA A 302 -9.33 3.27 7.56
N LEU A 303 -8.49 3.36 8.59
CA LEU A 303 -7.22 2.62 8.73
C LEU A 303 -7.13 1.74 9.97
N THR A 304 -8.26 1.44 10.61
CA THR A 304 -8.30 0.60 11.81
C THR A 304 -7.81 -0.82 11.50
N GLY A 305 -7.52 -1.60 12.55
CA GLY A 305 -7.15 -3.02 12.43
C GLY A 305 -8.33 -3.95 12.12
N GLN A 306 -9.54 -3.43 11.90
CA GLN A 306 -10.75 -4.24 11.72
C GLN A 306 -11.47 -3.87 10.42
N ASP A 307 -11.55 -4.83 9.49
CA ASP A 307 -12.24 -4.64 8.20
C ASP A 307 -13.70 -4.20 8.36
N GLN A 308 -14.40 -4.79 9.34
CA GLN A 308 -15.80 -4.47 9.61
C GLN A 308 -15.99 -3.02 10.05
N THR A 309 -15.12 -2.52 10.92
CA THR A 309 -15.12 -1.11 11.34
C THR A 309 -14.80 -0.20 10.17
N ASN A 310 -13.82 -0.55 9.34
CA ASN A 310 -13.45 0.25 8.18
C ASN A 310 -14.58 0.33 7.13
N LEU A 311 -15.24 -0.79 6.84
CA LEU A 311 -16.40 -0.86 5.94
C LEU A 311 -17.57 -0.03 6.46
N LEU A 312 -17.94 -0.23 7.73
CA LEU A 312 -19.08 0.49 8.33
C LEU A 312 -18.80 2.00 8.38
N ALA A 313 -17.63 2.41 8.88
CA ALA A 313 -17.25 3.82 8.94
C ALA A 313 -17.19 4.45 7.54
N GLY A 314 -16.63 3.75 6.56
CA GLY A 314 -16.58 4.22 5.17
C GLY A 314 -17.97 4.43 4.58
N PHE A 315 -18.87 3.46 4.78
CA PHE A 315 -20.26 3.59 4.35
C PHE A 315 -20.98 4.77 5.01
N MET A 316 -20.79 4.96 6.32
CA MET A 316 -21.38 6.08 7.05
C MET A 316 -20.83 7.42 6.57
N ALA A 317 -19.53 7.52 6.32
CA ALA A 317 -18.91 8.71 5.75
C ALA A 317 -19.48 9.04 4.36
N LYS A 318 -19.63 8.02 3.50
CA LYS A 318 -20.20 8.19 2.16
C LYS A 318 -21.65 8.67 2.22
N HIS A 319 -22.47 8.07 3.09
CA HIS A 319 -23.86 8.48 3.29
C HIS A 319 -23.98 9.86 3.96
N ALA A 320 -22.98 10.28 4.73
CA ALA A 320 -22.91 11.62 5.31
C ALA A 320 -22.51 12.70 4.29
N GLY A 321 -22.12 12.31 3.06
CA GLY A 321 -21.83 13.22 1.95
C GLY A 321 -20.34 13.47 1.69
N VAL A 322 -19.43 12.73 2.34
CA VAL A 322 -18.00 12.81 2.04
C VAL A 322 -17.75 12.36 0.61
N GLN A 323 -17.00 13.16 -0.16
CA GLN A 323 -16.83 12.94 -1.59
C GLN A 323 -15.93 11.73 -1.88
N SER A 324 -14.81 11.61 -1.16
CA SER A 324 -13.81 10.55 -1.35
C SER A 324 -13.64 9.72 -0.08
N VAL A 325 -13.95 8.42 -0.16
CA VAL A 325 -13.81 7.48 0.94
C VAL A 325 -12.81 6.39 0.57
N ILE A 326 -11.78 6.24 1.40
CA ILE A 326 -10.72 5.25 1.23
C ILE A 326 -10.71 4.34 2.47
N ILE A 327 -10.65 3.03 2.29
CA ILE A 327 -10.56 2.11 3.43
C ILE A 327 -9.41 1.12 3.28
N LYS A 328 -8.87 0.66 4.42
CA LYS A 328 -7.98 -0.49 4.47
C LYS A 328 -8.77 -1.77 4.68
N LEU A 329 -8.47 -2.80 3.92
CA LEU A 329 -8.99 -4.16 4.10
C LEU A 329 -7.82 -5.15 4.25
N GLU A 330 -7.97 -6.18 5.08
CA GLU A 330 -7.02 -7.29 5.15
C GLU A 330 -7.41 -8.47 4.27
N ARG A 331 -8.68 -8.55 3.85
CA ARG A 331 -9.22 -9.66 3.07
C ARG A 331 -9.78 -9.21 1.74
N ASP A 332 -9.36 -9.88 0.67
CA ASP A 332 -9.79 -9.61 -0.70
C ASP A 332 -11.29 -9.91 -0.92
N ASP A 333 -11.89 -10.82 -0.15
CA ASP A 333 -13.30 -11.22 -0.29
C ASP A 333 -14.30 -10.11 0.09
N TYR A 334 -13.83 -9.03 0.74
CA TYR A 334 -14.63 -7.85 1.04
C TYR A 334 -14.61 -6.77 -0.06
N LEU A 335 -13.78 -6.92 -1.10
CA LEU A 335 -13.72 -5.95 -2.21
C LEU A 335 -15.07 -5.74 -2.91
N PRO A 336 -15.87 -6.78 -3.25
CA PRO A 336 -17.17 -6.58 -3.89
C PRO A 336 -18.15 -5.81 -3.00
N ILE A 337 -18.09 -6.05 -1.68
CA ILE A 337 -18.95 -5.39 -0.69
C ILE A 337 -18.57 -3.90 -0.60
N ALA A 338 -17.28 -3.59 -0.50
CA ALA A 338 -16.80 -2.21 -0.47
C ALA A 338 -17.25 -1.41 -1.70
N SER A 339 -17.15 -2.02 -2.88
CA SER A 339 -17.61 -1.41 -4.14
C SER A 339 -19.13 -1.14 -4.13
N GLN A 340 -19.95 -2.09 -3.65
CA GLN A 340 -21.40 -1.90 -3.52
C GLN A 340 -21.79 -0.80 -2.52
N MET A 341 -20.97 -0.58 -1.49
CA MET A 341 -21.17 0.49 -0.50
C MET A 341 -20.78 1.88 -1.02
N GLY A 342 -20.29 1.99 -2.27
CA GLY A 342 -19.88 3.25 -2.88
C GLY A 342 -18.54 3.77 -2.36
N ILE A 343 -17.69 2.88 -1.84
CA ILE A 343 -16.33 3.24 -1.40
C ILE A 343 -15.45 3.45 -2.62
N ASP A 344 -14.72 4.57 -2.66
CA ASP A 344 -14.01 5.02 -3.85
C ASP A 344 -12.69 4.28 -4.05
N ALA A 345 -11.96 3.97 -2.97
CA ALA A 345 -10.73 3.20 -3.04
C ALA A 345 -10.55 2.25 -1.85
N THR A 346 -9.88 1.13 -2.10
CA THR A 346 -9.53 0.14 -1.08
C THR A 346 -8.04 -0.15 -1.14
N VAL A 347 -7.40 -0.24 0.02
CA VAL A 347 -5.97 -0.58 0.13
C VAL A 347 -5.84 -1.88 0.90
N ILE A 348 -5.17 -2.86 0.29
CA ILE A 348 -4.91 -4.17 0.90
C ILE A 348 -3.40 -4.33 1.07
N PRO A 349 -2.89 -4.45 2.31
CA PRO A 349 -1.48 -4.73 2.54
C PRO A 349 -1.15 -6.14 2.02
N ARG A 350 -0.29 -6.25 1.01
CA ARG A 350 0.18 -7.52 0.45
C ARG A 350 1.58 -7.89 0.95
#